data_AF-A0A925J2J0-F1
#
_entry.id   AF-A0A925J2J0-F1
#
_cell.length_a   1.000
_cell.length_b   1.000
_cell.length_c   1.000
_cell.angle_alpha   90.00
_cell.angle_beta   90.00
_cell.angle_gamma   90.00
#
_symmetry.space_group_name_H-M   'P 1'
#
loop_
_entity.id
_entity.type
_entity.pdbx_description
1 polymer ?
#
loop_
_entity_poly.entity_id
_entity_poly.type
_entity_poly.pdbx_seq_one_letter_code
_entity_poly.pdbx_strand_id
1 'polypeptide(L)'
;SPDGKRVVFTSNRASPPGTEAYNLYLANADGSGLKQLTFESGNAVCYFTSWSGPHIYFGLDRANGRPALIGRIDPDGKNFTEIAEARDPNISPDGKKIAYTERVGKGFCVFVMDADGKNRRQLTTHEDEIGAVTPVWSPDGKRISYSDQVGEALELFVCDADGKNQQQLTKLGKVASSSAWSPDGKFITFRVTDEAYWRNADSKDKAYKDKLAAKRPVWIMNSDGSDARIIEVLQYQSAIDGSRPVWQPQRMGPR
;
A
#
# COMPACT_ATOMS: atom_id res chain seq x y z
N SER A 1 3.91 -11.99 7.00
CA SER A 1 5.22 -12.62 6.75
C SER A 1 5.13 -13.49 5.51
N PRO A 2 6.25 -13.75 4.82
CA PRO A 2 6.25 -14.58 3.62
C PRO A 2 5.68 -16.00 3.85
N ASP A 3 5.82 -16.54 5.05
CA ASP A 3 5.28 -17.84 5.47
C ASP A 3 3.82 -17.80 5.97
N GLY A 4 3.18 -16.63 5.96
CA GLY A 4 1.80 -16.46 6.43
C GLY A 4 1.60 -16.59 7.95
N LYS A 5 2.63 -16.85 8.75
CA LYS A 5 2.49 -17.08 10.20
C LYS A 5 2.35 -15.81 11.04
N ARG A 6 2.70 -14.65 10.48
CA ARG A 6 2.70 -13.36 11.17
C ARG A 6 2.12 -12.26 10.29
N VAL A 7 1.59 -11.23 10.91
CA VAL A 7 1.03 -10.04 10.25
C VAL A 7 1.75 -8.80 10.76
N VAL A 8 2.15 -7.93 9.82
CA VAL A 8 2.60 -6.57 10.14
C VAL A 8 1.46 -5.62 9.86
N PHE A 9 1.18 -4.72 10.78
CA PHE A 9 0.12 -3.73 10.65
C PHE A 9 0.52 -2.41 11.30
N THR A 10 -0.17 -1.35 10.92
CA THR A 10 0.02 0.00 11.46
C THR A 10 -1.00 0.26 12.57
N SER A 11 -0.59 0.89 13.67
CA SER A 11 -1.48 1.26 14.76
C SER A 11 -0.97 2.47 15.55
N ASN A 12 -1.87 3.32 16.01
CA ASN A 12 -1.63 4.43 16.94
C ASN A 12 -1.92 4.05 18.41
N ARG A 13 -2.01 2.75 18.72
CA ARG A 13 -2.43 2.25 20.05
C ARG A 13 -1.57 2.73 21.23
N ALA A 14 -0.31 3.11 20.97
CA ALA A 14 0.64 3.58 21.97
C ALA A 14 0.93 5.08 21.84
N SER A 15 0.16 5.82 21.01
CA SER A 15 0.35 7.26 20.86
C SER A 15 -0.01 7.98 22.17
N PRO A 16 0.85 8.89 22.67
CA PRO A 16 0.51 9.74 23.80
C PRO A 16 -0.78 10.55 23.55
N PRO A 17 -1.52 10.91 24.62
CA PRO A 17 -2.68 11.79 24.50
C PRO A 17 -2.35 13.07 23.74
N GLY A 18 -3.19 13.43 22.76
CA GLY A 18 -2.98 14.61 21.91
C GLY A 18 -2.05 14.40 20.72
N THR A 19 -1.61 13.16 20.45
CA THR A 19 -0.81 12.80 19.26
C THR A 19 -1.42 11.61 18.53
N GLU A 20 -1.08 11.45 17.24
CA GLU A 20 -1.56 10.34 16.42
C GLU A 20 -0.42 9.63 15.68
N ALA A 21 0.63 9.24 16.41
CA ALA A 21 1.77 8.53 15.82
C ALA A 21 1.40 7.09 15.44
N TYR A 22 1.28 6.81 14.14
CA TYR A 22 0.96 5.50 13.60
C TYR A 22 2.25 4.69 13.37
N ASN A 23 2.49 3.71 14.25
CA ASN A 23 3.69 2.88 14.25
C ASN A 23 3.43 1.47 13.71
N LEU A 24 4.49 0.77 13.31
CA LEU A 24 4.44 -0.63 12.90
C LEU A 24 4.39 -1.56 14.10
N TYR A 25 3.53 -2.56 13.98
CA TYR A 25 3.39 -3.67 14.92
C TYR A 25 3.45 -5.00 14.16
N LEU A 26 3.95 -6.00 14.83
CA LEU A 26 4.00 -7.39 14.41
C LEU A 26 3.19 -8.23 15.38
N ALA A 27 2.41 -9.16 14.87
CA ALA A 27 1.76 -10.20 15.66
C ALA A 27 1.80 -11.53 14.92
N ASN A 28 1.60 -12.63 15.63
CA ASN A 28 1.27 -13.91 15.01
C ASN A 28 -0.09 -13.82 14.30
N ALA A 29 -0.31 -14.68 13.31
CA ALA A 29 -1.56 -14.69 12.54
C ALA A 29 -2.80 -15.01 13.40
N ASP A 30 -2.61 -15.66 14.55
CA ASP A 30 -3.64 -15.90 15.56
C ASP A 30 -3.88 -14.69 16.50
N GLY A 31 -3.17 -13.58 16.29
CA GLY A 31 -3.25 -12.35 17.09
C GLY A 31 -2.35 -12.34 18.34
N SER A 32 -1.69 -13.45 18.67
CA SER A 32 -0.76 -13.52 19.80
C SER A 32 0.59 -12.86 19.49
N GLY A 33 1.46 -12.74 20.50
CA GLY A 33 2.86 -12.32 20.30
C GLY A 33 3.01 -10.88 19.79
N LEU A 34 2.11 -9.98 20.18
CA LEU A 34 2.13 -8.58 19.78
C LEU A 34 3.47 -7.92 20.15
N LYS A 35 4.06 -7.23 19.18
CA LYS A 35 5.31 -6.48 19.33
C LYS A 35 5.26 -5.20 18.51
N GLN A 36 5.68 -4.08 19.11
CA GLN A 36 5.91 -2.83 18.38
C GLN A 36 7.29 -2.87 17.71
N LEU A 37 7.37 -2.43 16.45
CA LEU A 37 8.60 -2.43 15.65
C LEU A 37 9.19 -1.02 15.50
N THR A 38 8.37 0.02 15.41
CA THR A 38 8.82 1.42 15.27
C THR A 38 8.28 2.28 16.42
N PHE A 39 8.98 3.37 16.74
CA PHE A 39 8.70 4.22 17.90
C PHE A 39 8.70 5.70 17.53
N GLU A 40 8.02 6.05 16.44
CA GLU A 40 7.83 7.41 15.99
C GLU A 40 6.83 8.17 16.90
N SER A 41 6.92 9.50 16.90
CA SER A 41 6.14 10.40 17.75
C SER A 41 5.43 11.52 16.95
N GLY A 42 4.63 12.34 17.62
CA GLY A 42 3.84 13.39 16.97
C GLY A 42 2.78 12.80 16.03
N ASN A 43 2.66 13.37 14.83
CA ASN A 43 1.74 12.90 13.78
C ASN A 43 2.47 12.06 12.71
N ALA A 44 3.52 11.34 13.11
CA ALA A 44 4.26 10.47 12.20
C ALA A 44 3.41 9.26 11.78
N VAL A 45 3.60 8.78 10.54
CA VAL A 45 2.84 7.67 9.96
C VAL A 45 3.77 6.70 9.27
N CYS A 46 3.74 5.43 9.73
CA CYS A 46 4.29 4.29 9.01
C CYS A 46 3.19 3.62 8.18
N TYR A 47 3.41 3.41 6.88
CA TYR A 47 2.36 2.99 5.95
C TYR A 47 2.88 2.08 4.83
N PHE A 48 1.96 1.49 4.05
CA PHE A 48 2.23 0.62 2.90
C PHE A 48 3.33 -0.42 3.14
N THR A 49 3.16 -1.21 4.20
CA THR A 49 4.11 -2.27 4.54
C THR A 49 4.15 -3.36 3.47
N SER A 50 5.34 -3.89 3.22
CA SER A 50 5.56 -5.08 2.41
C SER A 50 6.73 -5.89 2.97
N TRP A 51 6.70 -7.21 2.85
CA TRP A 51 7.67 -8.10 3.48
C TRP A 51 8.10 -9.19 2.52
N SER A 52 9.39 -9.22 2.20
CA SER A 52 10.04 -10.33 1.51
C SER A 52 11.32 -10.73 2.22
N GLY A 53 11.59 -12.05 2.24
CA GLY A 53 12.73 -12.63 2.94
C GLY A 53 12.79 -12.18 4.41
N PRO A 54 13.96 -11.72 4.90
CA PRO A 54 14.12 -11.33 6.30
C PRO A 54 13.65 -9.90 6.60
N HIS A 55 13.25 -9.10 5.60
CA HIS A 55 13.09 -7.66 5.78
C HIS A 55 11.66 -7.19 5.54
N ILE A 56 11.26 -6.19 6.34
CA ILE A 56 10.01 -5.44 6.18
C ILE A 56 10.36 -4.06 5.63
N TYR A 57 9.70 -3.68 4.54
CA TYR A 57 9.79 -2.37 3.91
C TYR A 57 8.50 -1.59 4.13
N PHE A 58 8.61 -0.27 4.33
CA PHE A 58 7.46 0.58 4.64
C PHE A 58 7.74 2.04 4.29
N GLY A 59 6.68 2.80 4.02
CA GLY A 59 6.76 4.25 3.92
C GLY A 59 6.71 4.88 5.31
N LEU A 60 7.44 5.97 5.51
CA LEU A 60 7.49 6.73 6.75
C LEU A 60 7.36 8.23 6.44
N ASP A 61 6.31 8.84 6.96
CA ASP A 61 6.14 10.30 7.00
C ASP A 61 6.32 10.77 8.45
N ARG A 62 7.20 11.74 8.69
CA ARG A 62 7.52 12.21 10.05
C ARG A 62 6.95 13.60 10.28
N ALA A 63 6.50 13.85 11.50
CA ALA A 63 5.90 15.13 11.91
C ALA A 63 6.88 16.31 12.05
N ASN A 64 8.03 16.26 11.37
CA ASN A 64 9.11 17.25 11.44
C ASN A 64 9.35 17.98 10.11
N GLY A 65 8.47 17.81 9.12
CA GLY A 65 8.57 18.45 7.81
C GLY A 65 9.66 17.89 6.91
N ARG A 66 10.35 16.81 7.32
CA ARG A 66 11.26 16.09 6.41
C ARG A 66 10.46 15.40 5.30
N PRO A 67 11.05 15.21 4.12
CA PRO A 67 10.45 14.39 3.08
C PRO A 67 10.09 12.99 3.59
N ALA A 68 9.00 12.43 3.08
CA ALA A 68 8.67 11.04 3.31
C ALA A 68 9.77 10.12 2.76
N LEU A 69 9.96 8.98 3.40
CA LEU A 69 11.01 8.03 3.04
C LEU A 69 10.54 6.59 3.04
N ILE A 70 11.33 5.72 2.40
CA ILE A 70 11.19 4.27 2.48
C ILE A 70 12.14 3.76 3.57
N GLY A 71 11.59 3.12 4.59
CA GLY A 71 12.33 2.44 5.65
C GLY A 71 12.39 0.94 5.41
N ARG A 72 13.46 0.33 5.92
CA ARG A 72 13.61 -1.13 6.07
C ARG A 72 13.83 -1.45 7.54
N ILE A 73 13.20 -2.50 8.05
CA ILE A 73 13.42 -3.01 9.40
C ILE A 73 13.31 -4.53 9.43
N ASP A 74 14.00 -5.17 10.38
CA ASP A 74 13.88 -6.60 10.61
C ASP A 74 12.66 -6.94 11.50
N PRO A 75 12.09 -8.15 11.40
CA PRO A 75 10.94 -8.55 12.20
C PRO A 75 11.21 -8.65 13.70
N ASP A 76 12.49 -8.60 14.11
CA ASP A 76 12.86 -8.45 15.52
C ASP A 76 12.91 -6.99 15.99
N GLY A 77 12.55 -6.03 15.13
CA GLY A 77 12.55 -4.60 15.41
C GLY A 77 13.93 -3.95 15.37
N LYS A 78 14.96 -4.67 14.91
CA LYS A 78 16.33 -4.12 14.77
C LYS A 78 16.62 -3.74 13.32
N ASN A 79 17.83 -3.21 13.12
CA ASN A 79 18.40 -2.93 11.80
C ASN A 79 17.55 -1.98 10.94
N PHE A 80 16.90 -1.00 11.59
CA PHE A 80 16.23 0.08 10.88
C PHE A 80 17.21 0.80 9.95
N THR A 81 16.84 0.98 8.69
CA THR A 81 17.63 1.69 7.67
C THR A 81 16.70 2.57 6.84
N GLU A 82 17.08 3.84 6.62
CA GLU A 82 16.45 4.72 5.62
C GLU A 82 17.02 4.34 4.24
N ILE A 83 16.17 3.94 3.30
CA ILE A 83 16.57 3.43 1.97
C ILE A 83 16.61 4.56 0.94
N ALA A 84 15.55 5.38 0.87
CA ALA A 84 15.44 6.49 -0.07
C ALA A 84 14.34 7.48 0.36
N GLU A 85 14.46 8.75 -0.04
CA GLU A 85 13.37 9.73 0.03
C GLU A 85 12.36 9.46 -1.09
N ALA A 86 11.28 8.76 -0.75
CA ALA A 86 10.30 8.20 -1.68
C ALA A 86 9.04 7.75 -0.93
N ARG A 87 7.99 7.37 -1.68
CA ARG A 87 6.69 6.98 -1.12
C ARG A 87 6.21 5.62 -1.63
N ASP A 88 5.19 5.08 -0.97
CA ASP A 88 4.42 3.89 -1.36
C ASP A 88 5.21 2.63 -1.72
N PRO A 89 6.18 2.18 -0.90
CA PRO A 89 7.01 1.05 -1.26
C PRO A 89 6.23 -0.25 -1.39
N ASN A 90 6.73 -1.12 -2.26
CA ASN A 90 6.38 -2.53 -2.32
C ASN A 90 7.60 -3.35 -2.76
N ILE A 91 8.10 -4.21 -1.88
CA ILE A 91 9.20 -5.13 -2.20
C ILE A 91 8.70 -6.28 -3.08
N SER A 92 9.47 -6.61 -4.10
CA SER A 92 9.25 -7.76 -4.99
C SER A 92 9.28 -9.09 -4.22
N PRO A 93 8.62 -10.14 -4.73
CA PRO A 93 8.54 -11.44 -4.05
C PRO A 93 9.91 -12.05 -3.75
N ASP A 94 10.91 -11.85 -4.62
CA ASP A 94 12.27 -12.35 -4.43
C ASP A 94 13.15 -11.45 -3.53
N GLY A 95 12.63 -10.31 -3.09
CA GLY A 95 13.30 -9.42 -2.15
C GLY A 95 14.38 -8.53 -2.77
N LYS A 96 14.52 -8.49 -4.10
CA LYS A 96 15.65 -7.78 -4.76
C LYS A 96 15.33 -6.37 -5.21
N LYS A 97 14.06 -6.09 -5.50
CA LYS A 97 13.60 -4.82 -6.08
C LYS A 97 12.46 -4.21 -5.28
N ILE A 98 12.45 -2.89 -5.13
CA ILE A 98 11.35 -2.13 -4.53
C ILE A 98 10.68 -1.34 -5.65
N ALA A 99 9.38 -1.53 -5.83
CA ALA A 99 8.55 -0.59 -6.59
C ALA A 99 8.06 0.51 -5.64
N TYR A 100 8.03 1.75 -6.10
CA TYR A 100 7.72 2.90 -5.26
C TYR A 100 7.27 4.10 -6.09
N THR A 101 6.85 5.17 -5.43
CA THR A 101 6.39 6.41 -6.06
C THR A 101 7.30 7.57 -5.72
N GLU A 102 7.56 8.41 -6.70
CA GLU A 102 8.30 9.65 -6.51
C GLU A 102 7.69 10.78 -7.34
N ARG A 103 7.76 12.00 -6.82
CA ARG A 103 7.25 13.18 -7.50
C ARG A 103 8.20 13.62 -8.60
N VAL A 104 7.70 13.69 -9.83
CA VAL A 104 8.41 14.18 -11.01
C VAL A 104 7.59 15.32 -11.60
N GLY A 105 8.14 16.55 -11.55
CA GLY A 105 7.38 17.73 -11.96
C GLY A 105 6.15 17.93 -11.08
N LYS A 106 4.95 17.91 -11.71
CA LYS A 106 3.68 18.17 -11.02
C LYS A 106 3.04 16.94 -10.40
N GLY A 107 3.38 15.73 -10.84
CA GLY A 107 2.71 14.49 -10.42
C GLY A 107 3.66 13.42 -9.88
N PHE A 108 3.11 12.31 -9.41
CA PHE A 108 3.86 11.12 -9.03
C PHE A 108 4.07 10.19 -10.22
N CYS A 109 5.22 9.52 -10.24
CA CYS A 109 5.53 8.45 -11.20
C CYS A 109 5.94 7.20 -10.44
N VAL A 110 5.71 6.03 -11.05
CA VAL A 110 6.19 4.76 -10.52
C VAL A 110 7.64 4.55 -10.91
N PHE A 111 8.44 4.13 -9.93
CA PHE A 111 9.84 3.77 -10.08
C PHE A 111 10.10 2.38 -9.53
N VAL A 112 11.22 1.80 -9.96
CA VAL A 112 11.82 0.60 -9.36
C VAL A 112 13.27 0.89 -9.01
N MET A 113 13.72 0.41 -7.85
CA MET A 113 15.11 0.42 -7.41
C MET A 113 15.50 -0.94 -6.83
N ASP A 114 16.79 -1.16 -6.63
CA ASP A 114 17.29 -2.28 -5.83
C ASP A 114 16.85 -2.15 -4.37
N ALA A 115 16.79 -3.29 -3.68
CA ALA A 115 16.40 -3.37 -2.28
C ALA A 115 17.31 -2.59 -1.31
N ASP A 116 18.49 -2.15 -1.78
CA ASP A 116 19.45 -1.30 -1.08
C ASP A 116 19.35 0.20 -1.47
N GLY A 117 18.41 0.56 -2.35
CA GLY A 117 18.17 1.93 -2.81
C GLY A 117 18.90 2.33 -4.10
N LYS A 118 19.75 1.46 -4.66
CA LYS A 118 20.51 1.76 -5.89
C LYS A 118 19.72 1.45 -7.17
N ASN A 119 20.30 1.78 -8.32
CA ASN A 119 19.80 1.40 -9.65
C ASN A 119 18.34 1.79 -9.89
N ARG A 120 18.01 3.01 -9.46
CA ARG A 120 16.71 3.64 -9.65
C ARG A 120 16.37 3.77 -11.14
N ARG A 121 15.14 3.41 -11.49
CA ARG A 121 14.60 3.52 -12.85
C ARG A 121 13.13 3.89 -12.84
N GLN A 122 12.76 4.86 -13.68
CA GLN A 122 11.38 5.29 -13.89
C GLN A 122 10.63 4.28 -14.77
N LEU A 123 9.40 3.93 -14.41
CA LEU A 123 8.53 3.04 -15.18
C LEU A 123 7.42 3.78 -15.92
N THR A 124 6.92 4.87 -15.34
CA THR A 124 5.81 5.65 -15.89
C THR A 124 6.18 7.13 -15.99
N THR A 125 5.52 7.85 -16.88
CA THR A 125 5.71 9.29 -17.10
C THR A 125 4.35 9.97 -17.10
N HIS A 126 4.23 11.10 -16.39
CA HIS A 126 2.96 11.83 -16.29
C HIS A 126 3.18 13.33 -16.40
N GLU A 127 2.18 14.01 -16.97
CA GLU A 127 2.10 15.47 -17.01
C GLU A 127 1.06 16.03 -16.01
N ASP A 128 0.22 15.16 -15.44
CA ASP A 128 -0.87 15.52 -14.54
C ASP A 128 -0.43 15.67 -13.07
N GLU A 129 -1.28 16.27 -12.23
CA GLU A 129 -0.97 16.65 -10.84
C GLU A 129 -0.99 15.50 -9.83
N ILE A 130 -1.70 14.39 -10.10
CA ILE A 130 -1.71 13.21 -9.22
C ILE A 130 -0.67 12.20 -9.69
N GLY A 131 -0.80 11.74 -10.93
CA GLY A 131 0.07 10.72 -11.53
C GLY A 131 -0.06 9.33 -10.90
N ALA A 132 0.92 8.45 -11.17
CA ALA A 132 0.87 7.04 -10.81
C ALA A 132 1.32 6.76 -9.36
N VAL A 133 0.47 6.11 -8.59
CA VAL A 133 0.63 5.88 -7.14
C VAL A 133 0.38 4.42 -6.71
N THR A 134 0.84 4.08 -5.49
CA THR A 134 0.57 2.79 -4.81
C THR A 134 0.97 1.50 -5.58
N PRO A 135 2.18 1.41 -6.16
CA PRO A 135 2.59 0.26 -6.96
C PRO A 135 2.67 -1.02 -6.12
N VAL A 136 2.36 -2.16 -6.73
CA VAL A 136 2.38 -3.49 -6.11
C VAL A 136 2.89 -4.54 -7.08
N TRP A 137 3.89 -5.30 -6.67
CA TRP A 137 4.38 -6.44 -7.43
C TRP A 137 3.35 -7.57 -7.44
N SER A 138 3.21 -8.18 -8.61
CA SER A 138 2.61 -9.50 -8.77
C SER A 138 3.44 -10.58 -8.06
N PRO A 139 2.83 -11.69 -7.62
CA PRO A 139 3.51 -12.74 -6.85
C PRO A 139 4.59 -13.48 -7.64
N ASP A 140 4.55 -13.44 -8.97
CA ASP A 140 5.58 -14.01 -9.84
C ASP A 140 6.73 -13.03 -10.14
N GLY A 141 6.62 -11.78 -9.67
CA GLY A 141 7.62 -10.74 -9.86
C GLY A 141 7.72 -10.21 -11.30
N LYS A 142 6.75 -10.48 -12.18
CA LYS A 142 6.83 -10.08 -13.60
C LYS A 142 6.10 -8.78 -13.91
N ARG A 143 5.05 -8.50 -13.16
CA ARG A 143 4.16 -7.34 -13.36
C ARG A 143 4.06 -6.47 -12.11
N ILE A 144 3.76 -5.20 -12.30
CA ILE A 144 3.47 -4.23 -11.26
C ILE A 144 2.11 -3.60 -11.56
N SER A 145 1.18 -3.71 -10.61
CA SER A 145 -0.07 -2.93 -10.66
C SER A 145 0.12 -1.60 -9.96
N TYR A 146 -0.54 -0.55 -10.43
CA TYR A 146 -0.50 0.79 -9.85
C TYR A 146 -1.82 1.51 -10.13
N SER A 147 -2.05 2.64 -9.46
CA SER A 147 -3.22 3.48 -9.71
C SER A 147 -2.75 4.72 -10.46
N ASP A 148 -3.45 5.15 -11.49
CA ASP A 148 -3.02 6.25 -12.36
C ASP A 148 -4.20 7.11 -12.80
N GLN A 149 -3.93 8.37 -13.11
CA GLN A 149 -4.95 9.36 -13.41
C GLN A 149 -5.51 9.18 -14.82
N VAL A 150 -6.83 9.14 -14.94
CA VAL A 150 -7.54 9.13 -16.23
C VAL A 150 -8.66 10.16 -16.18
N GLY A 151 -8.39 11.34 -16.74
CA GLY A 151 -9.26 12.50 -16.57
C GLY A 151 -9.35 12.92 -15.10
N GLU A 152 -10.55 12.88 -14.53
CA GLU A 152 -10.80 13.18 -13.11
C GLU A 152 -10.76 11.93 -12.21
N ALA A 153 -10.68 10.72 -12.81
CA ALA A 153 -10.65 9.45 -12.09
C ALA A 153 -9.22 9.00 -11.76
N LEU A 154 -9.10 8.05 -10.83
CA LEU A 154 -7.89 7.26 -10.61
C LEU A 154 -8.23 5.79 -10.89
N GLU A 155 -7.59 5.21 -11.89
CA GLU A 155 -7.89 3.84 -12.36
C GLU A 155 -6.70 2.94 -12.10
N LEU A 156 -6.93 1.63 -12.01
CA LEU A 156 -5.86 0.65 -11.90
C LEU A 156 -5.27 0.35 -13.26
N PHE A 157 -3.95 0.27 -13.28
CA PHE A 157 -3.14 -0.14 -14.40
C PHE A 157 -2.22 -1.29 -13.99
N VAL A 158 -1.67 -1.96 -14.99
CA VAL A 158 -0.58 -2.91 -14.85
C VAL A 158 0.48 -2.65 -15.91
N CYS A 159 1.74 -2.88 -15.58
CA CYS A 159 2.84 -2.91 -16.52
C CYS A 159 3.79 -4.08 -16.19
N ASP A 160 4.68 -4.40 -17.11
CA ASP A 160 5.79 -5.30 -16.85
C ASP A 160 6.78 -4.66 -15.85
N ALA A 161 7.60 -5.48 -15.22
CA ALA A 161 8.67 -5.05 -14.31
C ALA A 161 9.63 -4.03 -14.95
N ASP A 162 9.77 -4.06 -16.28
CA ASP A 162 10.57 -3.12 -17.07
C ASP A 162 9.79 -1.86 -17.50
N GLY A 163 8.53 -1.71 -17.12
CA GLY A 163 7.66 -0.57 -17.41
C GLY A 163 6.95 -0.66 -18.77
N LYS A 164 7.20 -1.70 -19.57
CA LYS A 164 6.51 -1.93 -20.84
C LYS A 164 5.11 -2.52 -20.64
N ASN A 165 4.39 -2.67 -21.75
CA ASN A 165 3.10 -3.36 -21.81
C ASN A 165 2.09 -2.80 -20.80
N GLN A 166 2.04 -1.46 -20.71
CA GLN A 166 1.09 -0.77 -19.85
C GLN A 166 -0.35 -1.04 -20.33
N GLN A 167 -1.21 -1.43 -19.39
CA GLN A 167 -2.61 -1.74 -19.65
C GLN A 167 -3.46 -1.17 -18.52
N GLN A 168 -4.53 -0.47 -18.88
CA GLN A 168 -5.59 -0.07 -17.96
C GLN A 168 -6.47 -1.28 -17.62
N LEU A 169 -6.62 -1.58 -16.33
CA LEU A 169 -7.43 -2.68 -15.81
C LEU A 169 -8.86 -2.25 -15.46
N THR A 170 -9.06 -1.03 -14.95
CA THR A 170 -10.37 -0.54 -14.52
C THR A 170 -10.82 0.69 -15.31
N LYS A 171 -12.13 0.83 -15.49
CA LYS A 171 -12.80 1.97 -16.14
C LYS A 171 -14.05 2.36 -15.36
N LEU A 172 -13.86 2.66 -14.08
CA LEU A 172 -14.95 2.85 -13.12
C LEU A 172 -15.41 4.32 -13.03
N GLY A 173 -14.62 5.27 -13.52
CA GLY A 173 -14.89 6.71 -13.35
C GLY A 173 -14.84 7.15 -11.89
N LYS A 174 -14.05 6.44 -11.07
CA LYS A 174 -13.94 6.62 -9.61
C LYS A 174 -12.47 6.55 -9.19
N VAL A 175 -12.20 6.56 -7.90
CA VAL A 175 -10.84 6.34 -7.36
C VAL A 175 -10.68 4.86 -7.02
N ALA A 176 -10.13 4.09 -7.95
CA ALA A 176 -9.66 2.72 -7.76
C ALA A 176 -8.20 2.73 -7.31
N SER A 177 -7.91 2.17 -6.12
CA SER A 177 -6.56 2.24 -5.56
C SER A 177 -6.20 1.11 -4.61
N SER A 178 -4.94 1.12 -4.14
CA SER A 178 -4.43 0.21 -3.11
C SER A 178 -4.66 -1.27 -3.45
N SER A 179 -4.32 -1.64 -4.69
CA SER A 179 -4.50 -3.01 -5.19
C SER A 179 -3.68 -4.05 -4.41
N ALA A 180 -4.09 -5.32 -4.47
CA ALA A 180 -3.35 -6.45 -3.90
C ALA A 180 -3.60 -7.74 -4.69
N TRP A 181 -2.52 -8.38 -5.13
CA TRP A 181 -2.54 -9.63 -5.89
C TRP A 181 -2.79 -10.84 -5.02
N SER A 182 -3.59 -11.79 -5.50
CA SER A 182 -3.72 -13.10 -4.86
C SER A 182 -2.38 -13.84 -4.90
N PRO A 183 -2.08 -14.72 -3.93
CA PRO A 183 -0.83 -15.47 -3.92
C PRO A 183 -0.61 -16.31 -5.19
N ASP A 184 -1.69 -16.77 -5.81
CA ASP A 184 -1.67 -17.51 -7.08
C ASP A 184 -1.69 -16.61 -8.33
N GLY A 185 -1.72 -15.29 -8.16
CA GLY A 185 -1.66 -14.30 -9.24
C GLY A 185 -2.92 -14.19 -10.08
N LYS A 186 -3.99 -14.92 -9.77
CA LYS A 186 -5.22 -14.95 -10.59
C LYS A 186 -6.12 -13.75 -10.37
N PHE A 187 -6.09 -13.17 -9.17
CA PHE A 187 -7.02 -12.12 -8.77
C PHE A 187 -6.29 -10.88 -8.26
N ILE A 188 -6.95 -9.74 -8.39
CA ILE A 188 -6.54 -8.48 -7.79
C ILE A 188 -7.71 -7.97 -6.96
N THR A 189 -7.47 -7.72 -5.67
CA THR A 189 -8.40 -6.95 -4.83
C THR A 189 -7.99 -5.49 -4.82
N PHE A 190 -8.96 -4.59 -4.63
CA PHE A 190 -8.70 -3.16 -4.61
C PHE A 190 -9.82 -2.41 -3.89
N ARG A 191 -9.59 -1.11 -3.66
CA ARG A 191 -10.57 -0.19 -3.07
C ARG A 191 -11.14 0.70 -4.15
N VAL A 192 -12.41 1.07 -3.98
CA VAL A 192 -13.06 2.09 -4.79
C VAL A 192 -13.68 3.12 -3.85
N THR A 193 -13.34 4.39 -4.03
CA THR A 193 -13.92 5.52 -3.30
C THR A 193 -14.39 6.61 -4.26
N ASP A 194 -15.34 7.44 -3.82
CA ASP A 194 -15.70 8.63 -4.61
C ASP A 194 -14.59 9.69 -4.51
N GLU A 195 -14.37 10.43 -5.59
CA GLU A 195 -13.25 11.39 -5.74
C GLU A 195 -13.21 12.47 -4.65
N ALA A 196 -14.39 12.95 -4.23
CA ALA A 196 -14.52 13.94 -3.16
C ALA A 196 -13.89 13.49 -1.84
N TYR A 197 -13.80 12.18 -1.57
CA TYR A 197 -13.14 11.65 -0.36
C TYR A 197 -11.62 11.57 -0.49
N TRP A 198 -11.09 11.50 -1.70
CA TRP A 198 -9.66 11.40 -1.98
C TRP A 198 -8.97 12.77 -1.95
N ARG A 199 -9.58 13.80 -2.53
CA ARG A 199 -8.97 15.14 -2.65
C ARG A 199 -9.16 16.04 -1.43
N ASN A 200 -10.11 15.74 -0.53
CA ASN A 200 -10.50 16.64 0.55
C ASN A 200 -10.42 15.97 1.94
N ALA A 201 -9.46 16.42 2.76
CA ALA A 201 -9.24 15.91 4.11
C ALA A 201 -10.45 16.10 5.05
N ASP A 202 -11.19 17.20 4.93
CA ASP A 202 -12.40 17.45 5.73
C ASP A 202 -13.52 16.47 5.38
N SER A 203 -13.63 16.11 4.10
CA SER A 203 -14.58 15.09 3.64
C SER A 203 -14.20 13.70 4.14
N LYS A 204 -12.90 13.41 4.26
CA LYS A 204 -12.37 12.18 4.88
C LYS A 204 -12.71 12.10 6.37
N ASP A 205 -12.46 13.19 7.11
CA ASP A 205 -12.71 13.29 8.55
C ASP A 205 -14.20 13.17 8.88
N LYS A 206 -15.06 13.79 8.06
CA LYS A 206 -16.52 13.66 8.20
C LYS A 206 -17.00 12.23 7.95
N ALA A 207 -16.50 11.58 6.90
CA ALA A 207 -16.85 10.18 6.59
C ALA A 207 -16.48 9.22 7.73
N TYR A 208 -15.32 9.44 8.36
CA TYR A 208 -14.85 8.68 9.50
C TYR A 208 -15.75 8.87 10.73
N LYS A 209 -16.11 10.13 11.03
CA LYS A 209 -17.01 10.49 12.13
C LYS A 209 -18.43 9.93 11.94
N ASP A 210 -18.92 9.89 10.70
CA ASP A 210 -20.27 9.43 10.38
C ASP A 210 -20.41 7.89 10.34
N LYS A 211 -19.33 7.12 10.55
CA LYS A 211 -19.31 5.64 10.60
C LYS A 211 -20.01 4.96 9.41
N LEU A 212 -19.89 5.54 8.20
CA LEU A 212 -20.57 5.06 6.99
C LEU A 212 -19.88 3.83 6.37
N ALA A 213 -19.89 2.71 7.09
CA ALA A 213 -19.23 1.48 6.68
C ALA A 213 -19.75 0.89 5.35
N ALA A 214 -21.03 1.10 5.04
CA ALA A 214 -21.65 0.69 3.78
C ALA A 214 -21.04 1.36 2.53
N LYS A 215 -20.15 2.35 2.69
CA LYS A 215 -19.55 3.11 1.58
C LYS A 215 -18.14 2.65 1.18
N ARG A 216 -17.61 1.55 1.74
CA ARG A 216 -16.23 1.09 1.47
C ARG A 216 -16.14 -0.41 1.15
N PRO A 217 -16.71 -0.87 0.02
CA PRO A 217 -16.63 -2.26 -0.39
C PRO A 217 -15.20 -2.66 -0.78
N VAL A 218 -14.86 -3.93 -0.54
CA VAL A 218 -13.69 -4.57 -1.14
C VAL A 218 -14.09 -5.08 -2.52
N TRP A 219 -13.40 -4.60 -3.54
CA TRP A 219 -13.55 -5.08 -4.90
C TRP A 219 -12.54 -6.18 -5.20
N ILE A 220 -12.93 -7.07 -6.10
CA ILE A 220 -12.07 -8.08 -6.72
C ILE A 220 -12.24 -8.01 -8.24
N MET A 221 -11.20 -8.37 -8.97
CA MET A 221 -11.24 -8.66 -10.40
C MET A 221 -10.25 -9.78 -10.73
N ASN A 222 -10.38 -10.36 -11.92
CA ASN A 222 -9.32 -11.19 -12.49
C ASN A 222 -8.08 -10.33 -12.78
N SER A 223 -6.90 -10.95 -12.80
CA SER A 223 -5.64 -10.22 -12.99
C SER A 223 -5.44 -9.58 -14.37
N ASP A 224 -6.33 -9.86 -15.32
CA ASP A 224 -6.42 -9.22 -16.63
C ASP A 224 -7.39 -8.02 -16.65
N GLY A 225 -8.00 -7.69 -15.52
CA GLY A 225 -8.98 -6.60 -15.35
C GLY A 225 -10.43 -7.02 -15.58
N SER A 226 -10.70 -8.26 -15.98
CA SER A 226 -12.06 -8.73 -16.22
C SER A 226 -12.81 -9.05 -14.90
N ASP A 227 -14.15 -9.05 -14.98
CA ASP A 227 -15.03 -9.51 -13.89
C ASP A 227 -14.87 -8.74 -12.56
N ALA A 228 -14.67 -7.42 -12.67
CA ALA A 228 -14.62 -6.52 -11.53
C ALA A 228 -15.96 -6.47 -10.78
N ARG A 229 -15.95 -6.85 -9.50
CA ARG A 229 -17.15 -6.92 -8.66
C ARG A 229 -16.83 -6.75 -7.18
N ILE A 230 -17.86 -6.47 -6.38
CA ILE A 230 -17.77 -6.39 -4.93
C ILE A 230 -17.82 -7.81 -4.33
N ILE A 231 -16.93 -8.12 -3.39
CA ILE A 231 -16.96 -9.38 -2.63
C ILE A 231 -17.44 -9.23 -1.20
N GLU A 232 -17.27 -8.04 -0.62
CA GLU A 232 -17.69 -7.76 0.75
C GLU A 232 -17.91 -6.26 0.95
N VAL A 233 -18.96 -5.90 1.69
CA VAL A 233 -19.16 -4.55 2.23
C VAL A 233 -18.77 -4.60 3.70
N LEU A 234 -17.57 -4.10 4.01
CA LEU A 234 -17.04 -4.22 5.37
C LEU A 234 -17.79 -3.29 6.34
N GLN A 235 -18.33 -3.85 7.42
CA GLN A 235 -19.08 -3.10 8.44
C GLN A 235 -18.24 -2.16 9.31
N TYR A 236 -16.91 -2.27 9.29
CA TYR A 236 -16.03 -1.50 10.21
C TYR A 236 -14.71 -1.05 9.60
N GLN A 237 -14.57 -0.95 8.27
CA GLN A 237 -13.25 -0.60 7.72
C GLN A 237 -12.88 0.88 7.95
N SER A 238 -12.11 1.12 9.01
CA SER A 238 -11.18 2.25 9.12
C SER A 238 -9.92 1.95 8.31
N ALA A 239 -10.08 1.83 7.00
CA ALA A 239 -8.93 1.96 6.13
C ALA A 239 -8.38 3.38 6.29
N ILE A 240 -7.40 3.54 7.17
CA ILE A 240 -6.49 4.68 7.14
C ILE A 240 -5.78 4.62 5.78
N ASP A 241 -5.62 5.77 5.12
CA ASP A 241 -4.78 5.92 3.94
C ASP A 241 -3.43 5.23 4.19
N GLY A 242 -3.00 4.32 3.32
CA GLY A 242 -1.74 3.58 3.52
C GLY A 242 -1.86 2.09 3.82
N SER A 243 -3.06 1.50 3.76
CA SER A 243 -3.27 0.04 3.94
C SER A 243 -3.71 -0.63 2.64
N ARG A 244 -3.17 -1.82 2.35
CA ARG A 244 -3.61 -2.68 1.22
C ARG A 244 -4.49 -3.81 1.77
N PRO A 245 -5.49 -4.30 1.02
CA PRO A 245 -6.11 -5.59 1.33
C PRO A 245 -5.01 -6.66 1.39
N VAL A 246 -5.04 -7.52 2.40
CA VAL A 246 -4.09 -8.63 2.53
C VAL A 246 -4.84 -9.91 2.23
N TRP A 247 -4.32 -10.71 1.31
CA TRP A 247 -4.84 -12.05 1.08
C TRP A 247 -4.59 -12.89 2.32
N GLN A 248 -5.64 -13.58 2.80
CA GLN A 248 -5.66 -14.23 4.12
C GLN A 248 -4.34 -14.96 4.40
N PRO A 249 -3.67 -14.69 5.54
CA PRO A 249 -2.64 -15.61 6.02
C PRO A 249 -3.26 -17.00 6.17
N GLN A 250 -2.46 -18.03 5.92
CA GLN A 250 -2.88 -19.44 5.92
C GLN A 250 -3.86 -19.71 7.08
N ARG A 251 -5.06 -20.23 6.79
CA ARG A 251 -6.00 -20.65 7.84
C ARG A 251 -5.33 -21.69 8.72
N MET A 252 -4.97 -21.30 9.95
CA MET A 252 -4.54 -22.23 10.98
C MET A 252 -5.77 -22.77 11.70
N GLY A 253 -6.22 -23.97 11.33
CA GLY A 253 -7.21 -24.76 12.08
C GLY A 253 -8.56 -25.00 11.39
N PRO A 254 -9.23 -26.14 11.71
CA PRO A 254 -10.53 -26.48 11.14
C PRO A 254 -11.67 -25.63 11.74
N ARG A 255 -12.74 -25.49 10.94
CA ARG A 255 -13.98 -24.76 11.26
C ARG A 255 -14.77 -25.40 12.39
#